data_AF-A0A158KW59-F1
#
_entry.id   AF-A0A158KW59-F1
#
_cell.length_a   1.000
_cell.length_b   1.000
_cell.length_c   1.000
_cell.angle_alpha   90.00
_cell.angle_beta   90.00
_cell.angle_gamma   90.00
#
_symmetry.space_group_name_H-M   'P 1'
#
loop_
_entity.id
_entity.type
_entity.pdbx_description
1 polymer ?
#
loop_
_entity_poly.entity_id
_entity_poly.type
_entity_poly.pdbx_seq_one_letter_code
_entity_poly.pdbx_strand_id
1 'polypeptide(L)'
;MSNKPEFVTALRLPKGSVWKVKSELVGETRLECLSNSAEALPRVKISPEAFEVLKSLRNRGETIREVTERLIFAAAEQPGQTSSR
;
A
#
# COMPACT_ATOMS: atom_id res chain seq x y z
N MET A 1 -32.68 -3.67 -3.73
CA MET A 1 -31.97 -3.86 -2.44
C MET A 1 -30.52 -4.16 -2.76
N SER A 2 -29.59 -3.42 -2.16
CA SER A 2 -28.15 -3.60 -2.43
C SER A 2 -27.69 -4.89 -1.75
N ASN A 3 -27.45 -5.95 -2.53
CA ASN A 3 -26.89 -7.24 -2.07
C ASN A 3 -25.39 -7.12 -1.70
N LYS A 4 -25.02 -6.11 -0.91
CA LYS A 4 -23.67 -6.05 -0.38
C LYS A 4 -23.59 -7.07 0.75
N PRO A 5 -22.64 -8.02 0.70
CA PRO A 5 -22.44 -8.93 1.83
C PRO A 5 -22.05 -8.09 3.05
N GLU A 6 -22.90 -8.11 4.06
CA GLU A 6 -22.66 -7.51 5.36
C GLU A 6 -22.23 -8.61 6.32
N PHE A 7 -21.20 -8.35 7.12
CA PHE A 7 -20.75 -9.27 8.16
C PHE A 7 -20.75 -8.54 9.50
N VAL A 8 -21.27 -9.23 10.52
CA VAL A 8 -21.37 -8.71 11.89
C VAL A 8 -20.14 -9.17 12.67
N THR A 9 -19.40 -8.23 13.25
CA THR A 9 -18.22 -8.54 14.07
C THR A 9 -18.49 -8.20 15.53
N ALA A 10 -18.01 -9.03 16.46
CA ALA A 10 -18.12 -8.77 17.90
C ALA A 10 -17.28 -7.55 18.34
N LEU A 11 -16.24 -7.19 17.56
CA LEU A 11 -15.35 -6.07 17.80
C LEU A 11 -15.30 -5.15 16.57
N ARG A 12 -15.23 -3.84 16.79
CA ARG A 12 -15.01 -2.88 15.69
C ARG A 12 -13.64 -3.14 15.05
N LEU A 13 -13.64 -3.39 13.74
CA LEU A 13 -12.40 -3.54 12.99
C LEU A 13 -11.74 -2.16 12.79
N PRO A 14 -10.41 -2.02 12.99
CA PRO A 14 -9.72 -0.79 12.68
C PRO A 14 -9.86 -0.42 11.20
N LYS A 15 -10.12 0.85 10.90
CA LYS A 15 -10.22 1.32 9.51
C LYS A 15 -8.90 1.07 8.78
N GLY A 16 -8.96 0.42 7.61
CA GLY A 16 -7.78 0.10 6.79
C GLY A 16 -7.05 -1.20 7.18
N SER A 17 -7.58 -1.98 8.11
CA SER A 17 -7.05 -3.31 8.44
C SER A 17 -7.46 -4.35 7.40
N VAL A 18 -6.55 -5.28 7.09
CA VAL A 18 -6.80 -6.39 6.16
C VAL A 18 -6.90 -7.68 6.95
N TRP A 19 -7.91 -8.49 6.63
CA TRP A 19 -8.22 -9.71 7.36
C TRP A 19 -8.35 -10.85 6.35
N LYS A 20 -7.86 -12.03 6.73
CA LYS A 20 -8.07 -13.27 5.96
C LYS A 20 -9.05 -14.17 6.68
N VAL A 21 -9.80 -14.97 5.92
CA VAL A 21 -10.60 -16.07 6.47
C VAL A 21 -9.64 -17.13 6.98
N LYS A 22 -9.67 -17.39 8.28
CA LYS A 22 -8.87 -18.45 8.92
C LYS A 22 -9.60 -19.78 8.88
N SER A 23 -10.91 -19.76 9.11
CA SER A 23 -11.77 -20.94 9.04
C SER A 23 -13.22 -20.53 8.87
N GLU A 24 -13.95 -21.26 8.04
CA GLU A 24 -15.41 -21.20 7.96
C GLU A 24 -16.00 -22.26 8.88
N LEU A 25 -16.92 -21.85 9.73
CA LEU A 25 -17.73 -22.72 10.58
C LEU A 25 -19.19 -22.59 10.12
N VAL A 26 -20.02 -23.57 10.45
CA VAL A 26 -21.45 -23.50 10.11
C VAL A 26 -22.08 -22.29 10.82
N GLY A 27 -22.31 -21.20 10.07
CA GLY A 27 -22.89 -19.95 10.56
C GLY A 27 -21.90 -18.89 11.05
N GLU A 28 -20.58 -19.17 11.07
CA GLU A 28 -19.58 -18.21 11.52
C GLU A 28 -18.34 -18.21 10.63
N THR A 29 -17.75 -17.04 10.40
CA THR A 29 -16.46 -16.90 9.72
C THR A 29 -15.43 -16.37 10.71
N ARG A 30 -14.41 -17.17 11.02
CA ARG A 30 -13.30 -16.69 11.85
C ARG A 30 -12.30 -15.96 10.98
N LEU A 31 -12.11 -14.68 11.30
CA LEU A 31 -11.14 -13.81 10.63
C LEU A 31 -9.86 -13.73 11.47
N GLU A 32 -8.72 -13.79 10.79
CA GLU A 32 -7.41 -13.49 11.38
C GLU A 32 -6.91 -12.17 10.79
N CYS A 33 -6.57 -11.22 11.67
CA CYS A 33 -5.94 -9.98 11.25
C CYS A 33 -4.61 -10.32 10.60
N LEU A 34 -4.39 -9.84 9.38
CA LEU A 34 -3.06 -9.91 8.80
C LEU A 34 -2.19 -8.93 9.58
N SER A 35 -1.23 -9.47 10.36
CA SER A 35 -0.21 -8.70 11.06
C SER A 35 0.39 -7.68 10.09
N ASN A 36 0.18 -6.40 10.42
CA ASN A 36 0.66 -5.20 9.74
C ASN A 36 1.25 -5.41 8.33
N SER A 37 0.48 -5.02 7.31
CA SER A 37 0.99 -4.89 5.94
C SER A 37 2.24 -4.00 5.83
N ALA A 38 2.58 -3.24 6.87
CA ALA A 38 3.85 -2.51 6.98
C ALA A 38 5.10 -3.41 6.90
N GLU A 39 5.03 -4.66 7.36
CA GLU A 39 6.14 -5.63 7.25
C GLU A 39 6.13 -6.41 5.92
N ALA A 40 5.00 -6.41 5.20
CA ALA A 40 4.84 -7.10 3.92
C ALA A 40 5.21 -6.22 2.71
N LEU A 41 5.52 -4.94 2.92
CA LEU A 41 5.96 -4.08 1.84
C LEU A 41 7.39 -4.45 1.45
N PRO A 42 7.69 -4.66 0.16
CA PRO A 42 9.04 -4.94 -0.27
C PRO A 42 9.96 -3.80 0.17
N ARG A 43 10.96 -4.13 0.98
CA ARG A 43 12.00 -3.19 1.40
C ARG A 43 12.84 -2.82 0.18
N VAL A 44 12.62 -1.62 -0.35
CA VAL A 44 13.45 -1.09 -1.44
C VAL A 44 14.78 -0.64 -0.84
N LYS A 45 15.87 -1.27 -1.26
CA LYS A 45 17.22 -0.80 -0.95
C LYS A 45 17.56 0.34 -1.91
N ILE A 46 17.91 1.48 -1.35
CA ILE A 46 18.26 2.70 -2.08
C ILE A 46 19.70 3.06 -1.69
N SER A 47 20.51 3.53 -2.65
CA SER A 47 21.87 3.99 -2.31
C SER A 47 21.79 5.26 -1.44
N PRO A 48 22.81 5.54 -0.60
CA PRO A 48 22.85 6.77 0.18
C PRO A 48 22.68 8.04 -0.67
N GLU A 49 23.27 8.07 -1.86
CA GLU A 49 23.21 9.21 -2.78
C GLU A 49 21.79 9.42 -3.31
N ALA A 50 21.14 8.34 -3.75
CA ALA A 50 19.76 8.39 -4.21
C ALA A 50 18.80 8.78 -3.06
N PHE A 51 19.08 8.37 -1.82
CA PHE A 51 18.29 8.76 -0.66
C PHE A 51 18.36 10.27 -0.39
N GLU A 52 19.54 10.89 -0.50
CA GLU A 52 19.69 12.33 -0.35
C GLU A 52 18.99 13.12 -1.47
N VAL A 53 19.04 12.62 -2.71
CA VAL A 53 18.26 13.21 -3.82
C VAL A 53 16.76 13.11 -3.56
N LEU A 54 16.26 11.97 -3.08
CA LEU A 54 14.84 11.80 -2.78
C LEU A 54 14.36 12.73 -1.67
N LYS A 55 15.21 13.06 -0.69
CA LYS A 55 14.87 14.05 0.35
C LYS A 55 14.66 15.45 -0.21
N SER A 56 15.46 15.86 -1.20
CA SER A 56 15.35 17.20 -1.79
C SER A 56 14.13 17.34 -2.71
N LEU A 57 13.67 16.23 -3.31
CA LEU A 57 12.50 16.17 -4.21
C LEU A 57 11.15 15.99 -3.48
N ARG A 58 11.18 15.97 -2.14
CA ARG A 58 10.04 15.65 -1.28
C ARG A 58 9.18 16.85 -0.97
N ASN A 59 7.87 16.71 -1.13
CA ASN A 59 6.92 17.73 -0.70
C ASN A 59 6.74 17.72 0.84
N ARG A 60 6.24 18.81 1.41
CA ARG A 60 6.03 18.91 2.86
C ARG A 60 5.04 17.83 3.32
N GLY A 61 5.49 16.95 4.21
CA GLY A 61 4.69 15.85 4.75
C GLY A 61 4.79 14.54 3.98
N GLU A 62 5.43 14.51 2.81
CA GLU A 62 5.70 13.25 2.10
C GLU A 62 6.78 12.42 2.83
N THR A 63 6.66 11.10 2.70
CA THR A 63 7.65 10.10 3.03
C THR A 63 8.52 9.79 1.80
N ILE A 64 9.70 9.23 2.01
CA ILE A 64 10.60 8.83 0.90
C ILE A 64 9.93 7.82 -0.03
N ARG A 65 9.09 6.95 0.53
CA ARG A 65 8.29 6.01 -0.25
C ARG A 65 7.33 6.73 -1.19
N GLU A 66 6.55 7.68 -0.68
CA GLU A 66 5.57 8.42 -1.47
C GLU A 66 6.24 9.23 -2.60
N VAL A 67 7.41 9.83 -2.33
CA VAL A 67 8.21 10.49 -3.38
C VAL A 67 8.63 9.50 -4.46
N THR A 68 9.12 8.33 -4.05
CA THR A 68 9.57 7.28 -4.97
C THR A 68 8.43 6.78 -5.85
N GLU A 69 7.29 6.47 -5.25
CA GLU A 69 6.08 6.04 -5.98
C GLU A 69 5.61 7.12 -6.95
N ARG A 70 5.55 8.39 -6.52
CA ARG A 70 5.19 9.53 -7.37
C ARG A 70 6.11 9.67 -8.58
N LEU A 71 7.42 9.53 -8.39
CA LEU A 71 8.39 9.60 -9.49
C LEU A 71 8.27 8.42 -10.46
N ILE A 72 8.01 7.21 -9.95
CA ILE A 72 7.78 6.02 -10.78
C ILE A 72 6.51 6.20 -11.62
N PHE A 73 5.41 6.64 -11.02
CA PHE A 73 4.17 6.87 -11.76
C PHE A 73 4.32 8.00 -12.79
N ALA A 74 4.96 9.11 -12.43
CA ALA A 74 5.24 10.18 -13.38
C ALA A 74 6.09 9.70 -14.57
N ALA A 75 7.06 8.81 -14.35
CA ALA A 75 7.86 8.22 -15.42
C ALA A 75 7.03 7.26 -16.30
N ALA A 76 6.13 6.49 -15.69
CA ALA A 76 5.25 5.56 -16.41
C ALA A 76 4.15 6.28 -17.23
N GLU A 77 3.72 7.47 -16.78
CA GLU A 77 2.75 8.33 -17.46
C GLU A 77 3.36 9.15 -18.61
N GLN A 78 4.67 9.06 -18.87
CA GLN A 78 5.30 9.63 -20.05
C GLN A 78 5.50 8.57 -21.15
N PRO A 79 4.47 8.25 -21.97
CA PRO A 79 4.68 7.49 -23.18
C PRO A 79 5.40 8.39 -24.19
N GLY A 80 6.72 8.22 -24.33
CA GLY A 80 7.42 8.60 -25.55
C GLY A 80 8.35 9.82 -25.53
N GLN A 81 9.04 10.12 -24.43
CA GLN A 81 10.32 10.84 -24.55
C GLN A 81 11.49 9.87 -24.76
N THR A 82 11.37 9.02 -25.79
CA THR A 82 12.55 8.45 -26.44
C THR A 82 13.24 9.60 -27.16
N SER A 83 14.28 10.13 -26.52
CA SER A 83 15.25 11.06 -27.09
C SER A 83 15.64 10.62 -28.50
N SER A 84 15.15 11.34 -29.50
CA SER A 84 15.76 11.38 -30.83
C SER A 84 17.06 12.16 -30.70
N ARG A 85 18.18 11.46 -30.77
CA ARG A 85 19.52 12.04 -30.94
C ARG A 85 20.16 11.45 -32.18
#